data_AF-A0AAU5ZJC8-F1
#
_entry.id   AF-A0AAU5ZJC8-F1
#
_cell.length_a   1.000
_cell.length_b   1.000
_cell.length_c   1.000
_cell.angle_alpha   90.00
_cell.angle_beta   90.00
_cell.angle_gamma   90.00
#
_symmetry.space_group_name_H-M   'P 1'
#
loop_
_entity.id
_entity.type
_entity.pdbx_description
1 polymer ?
#
loop_
_entity_poly.entity_id
_entity_poly.type
_entity_poly.pdbx_seq_one_letter_code
_entity_poly.pdbx_strand_id
1 'polypeptide(L)'
;MTEKNKLSVTVDQEVVEAARVAVSSGRVGSVSAWVNEALHRQMDHEQRLRGLDRFLAAYETEHGEIEPAELAEAVRSTRAGATVVRGKHSHGAA
;
A
#
# COMPACT_ATOMS: atom_id res chain seq x y z
N MET A 1 20.22 6.75 18.40
CA MET A 1 20.92 5.81 17.51
C MET A 1 20.13 4.52 17.54
N THR A 2 19.46 4.15 16.44
CA THR A 2 18.71 2.90 16.40
C THR A 2 19.70 1.76 16.26
N GLU A 3 19.69 0.82 17.21
CA GLU A 3 20.53 -0.38 17.14
C GLU A 3 20.11 -1.22 15.93
N LYS A 4 21.07 -1.57 15.07
CA LYS A 4 20.84 -2.42 13.90
C LYS A 4 21.31 -3.82 14.22
N ASN A 5 20.40 -4.79 14.17
CA ASN A 5 20.71 -6.20 14.39
C ASN A 5 21.06 -6.90 13.06
N LYS A 6 22.02 -7.83 13.10
CA LYS A 6 22.37 -8.65 11.94
C LYS A 6 21.31 -9.73 11.75
N LEU A 7 20.75 -9.80 10.54
CA LEU A 7 19.79 -10.80 10.12
C LEU A 7 20.38 -11.60 8.94
N SER A 8 20.28 -12.93 8.99
CA SER A 8 20.65 -13.82 7.89
C SER A 8 19.37 -14.41 7.31
N VAL A 9 19.11 -14.18 6.02
CA VAL A 9 17.90 -14.64 5.32
C VAL A 9 18.27 -15.16 3.94
N THR A 10 17.60 -16.21 3.51
CA THR A 10 17.64 -16.65 2.12
C THR A 10 16.65 -15.83 1.32
N VAL A 11 17.10 -15.28 0.19
CA VAL A 11 16.29 -14.47 -0.72
C VAL A 11 16.50 -14.96 -2.14
N ASP A 12 15.51 -14.71 -3.00
CA ASP A 12 15.60 -15.06 -4.41
C ASP A 12 16.71 -14.29 -5.12
N GLN A 13 17.28 -14.90 -6.15
CA GLN A 13 18.39 -14.31 -6.91
C GLN A 13 18.00 -12.95 -7.52
N GLU A 14 16.76 -12.83 -8.02
CA GLU A 14 16.24 -11.59 -8.58
C GLU A 14 16.22 -10.43 -7.58
N VAL A 15 15.94 -10.71 -6.30
CA VAL A 15 15.93 -9.72 -5.23
C VAL A 15 17.34 -9.22 -4.95
N VAL A 16 18.32 -10.11 -4.97
CA VAL A 16 19.74 -9.76 -4.81
C VAL A 16 20.19 -8.83 -5.94
N GLU A 17 19.84 -9.15 -7.19
CA GLU A 17 20.19 -8.32 -8.34
C GLU A 17 19.50 -6.96 -8.29
N ALA A 18 18.22 -6.90 -7.94
CA ALA A 18 17.49 -5.64 -7.76
C ALA A 18 18.15 -4.75 -6.70
N ALA A 19 18.58 -5.34 -5.58
CA ALA A 19 19.30 -4.62 -4.52
C ALA A 19 20.66 -4.09 -5.02
N ARG A 20 21.42 -4.90 -5.77
CA ARG A 20 22.70 -4.47 -6.36
C ARG A 20 22.52 -3.32 -7.33
N VAL A 21 21.51 -3.37 -8.20
CA VAL A 21 21.17 -2.30 -9.13
C VAL A 21 20.76 -1.03 -8.38
N ALA A 22 19.99 -1.14 -7.30
CA ALA A 22 19.62 0.00 -6.48
C ALA A 22 20.83 0.69 -5.84
N VAL A 23 21.82 -0.09 -5.38
CA VAL A 23 23.06 0.44 -4.82
C VAL A 23 23.96 1.03 -5.90
N SER A 24 24.16 0.34 -7.03
CA SER A 24 25.03 0.82 -8.11
C SER A 24 24.49 2.07 -8.80
N SER A 25 23.17 2.22 -8.87
CA SER A 25 22.51 3.45 -9.34
C SER A 25 22.57 4.61 -8.34
N GLY A 26 23.16 4.41 -7.15
CA GLY A 26 23.27 5.45 -6.13
C GLY A 26 21.95 5.82 -5.45
N ARG A 27 20.85 5.11 -5.74
CA ARG A 27 19.54 5.36 -5.11
C ARG A 27 19.55 5.08 -3.61
N VAL A 28 20.40 4.15 -3.18
CA VAL A 28 20.53 3.70 -1.79
C VAL A 28 22.00 3.43 -1.47
N GLY A 29 22.44 3.80 -0.26
CA GLY A 29 23.86 3.70 0.12
C GLY A 29 24.36 2.28 0.43
N SER A 30 23.47 1.30 0.61
CA SER A 30 23.84 -0.11 0.80
C SER A 30 22.63 -1.05 0.63
N VAL A 31 22.90 -2.34 0.45
CA VAL A 31 21.85 -3.39 0.43
C VAL A 31 21.09 -3.41 1.75
N SER A 32 21.76 -3.24 2.89
CA SER A 32 21.09 -3.17 4.20
C SER A 32 20.16 -1.96 4.33
N ALA A 33 20.53 -0.82 3.73
CA ALA A 33 19.64 0.35 3.67
C ALA A 33 18.41 0.07 2.81
N TRP A 34 18.61 -0.56 1.65
CA TRP A 34 17.53 -0.94 0.74
C TRP A 34 16.55 -1.93 1.37
N VAL A 35 17.06 -2.99 2.01
CA VAL A 35 16.25 -4.00 2.71
C VAL A 35 15.49 -3.35 3.88
N ASN A 36 16.16 -2.52 4.68
CA ASN A 36 15.48 -1.82 5.77
C ASN A 36 14.34 -0.95 5.25
N GLU A 37 14.56 -0.18 4.19
CA GLU A 37 13.50 0.66 3.60
C GLU A 37 12.31 -0.17 3.11
N ALA A 38 12.56 -1.29 2.42
CA ALA A 38 11.51 -2.20 1.98
C ALA A 38 10.72 -2.78 3.15
N LEU A 39 11.40 -3.20 4.23
CA LEU A 39 10.75 -3.74 5.43
C LEU A 39 9.91 -2.69 6.16
N HIS A 40 10.38 -1.44 6.27
CA HIS A 40 9.58 -0.36 6.86
C HIS A 40 8.30 -0.11 6.05
N ARG A 41 8.41 -0.04 4.72
CA ARG A 41 7.25 0.11 3.83
C ARG A 41 6.24 -1.03 4.01
N GLN A 42 6.71 -2.27 4.13
CA GLN A 42 5.82 -3.40 4.40
C GLN A 42 5.18 -3.29 5.77
N MET A 43 5.93 -2.94 6.82
CA MET A 43 5.40 -2.78 8.17
C MET A 43 4.31 -1.71 8.24
N ASP A 44 4.51 -0.57 7.58
CA ASP A 44 3.54 0.52 7.52
C ASP A 44 2.27 0.09 6.78
N HIS A 45 2.42 -0.62 5.65
CA HIS A 45 1.30 -1.15 4.89
C HIS A 45 0.47 -2.14 5.71
N GLU A 46 1.13 -3.09 6.35
CA GLU A 46 0.54 -4.08 7.24
C GLU A 46 -0.15 -3.45 8.45
N GLN A 47 0.46 -2.42 9.05
CA GLN A 47 -0.14 -1.70 10.16
C GLN A 47 -1.42 -0.97 9.72
N ARG A 48 -1.42 -0.38 8.52
CA ARG A 48 -2.59 0.29 7.96
C ARG A 48 -3.72 -0.70 7.69
N LEU A 49 -3.43 -1.86 7.10
CA LEU A 49 -4.45 -2.90 6.84
C LEU A 49 -5.06 -3.41 8.14
N ARG A 50 -4.24 -3.76 9.15
CA ARG A 50 -4.75 -4.14 10.48
C ARG A 50 -5.55 -3.03 11.16
N GLY A 51 -5.26 -1.76 10.87
CA GLY A 51 -6.05 -0.64 11.33
C GLY A 51 -7.46 -0.64 10.73
N LEU A 52 -7.54 -0.87 9.41
CA LEU A 52 -8.81 -0.97 8.69
C LEU A 52 -9.62 -2.19 9.12
N ASP A 53 -8.99 -3.36 9.28
CA ASP A 53 -9.65 -4.58 9.73
C ASP A 53 -10.27 -4.40 11.12
N ARG A 54 -9.53 -3.77 12.05
CA ARG A 54 -10.07 -3.47 13.39
C ARG A 54 -11.23 -2.49 13.34
N PHE A 55 -11.17 -1.49 12.46
CA PHE A 55 -12.25 -0.53 12.29
C PHE A 55 -13.51 -1.21 11.73
N LEU A 56 -13.36 -2.04 10.70
CA LEU A 56 -14.46 -2.81 10.10
C LEU A 56 -15.08 -3.76 11.13
N ALA A 57 -14.28 -4.52 11.86
CA ALA A 57 -14.78 -5.44 12.88
C ALA A 57 -15.56 -4.71 13.99
N ALA A 58 -15.10 -3.51 14.40
CA ALA A 58 -15.81 -2.70 15.39
C ALA A 58 -17.16 -2.20 14.83
N TYR A 59 -17.18 -1.73 13.59
CA TYR A 59 -18.39 -1.28 12.91
C TYR A 59 -19.39 -2.44 12.74
N GLU A 60 -18.94 -3.61 12.30
CA GLU A 60 -19.78 -4.80 12.11
C GLU A 60 -20.35 -5.32 13.43
N THR A 61 -19.59 -5.20 14.52
CA THR A 61 -20.09 -5.53 15.87
C THR A 61 -21.22 -4.59 16.29
N GLU A 62 -21.13 -3.30 15.95
CA GLU A 62 -22.13 -2.28 16.31
C GLU A 62 -23.36 -2.32 15.40
N HIS A 63 -23.19 -2.58 14.10
CA HIS A 63 -24.23 -2.41 13.09
C HIS A 63 -24.67 -3.70 12.39
N GLY A 64 -23.98 -4.82 12.60
CA GLY A 64 -24.15 -6.06 11.84
C GLY A 64 -23.15 -6.19 10.68
N GLU A 65 -23.00 -7.41 10.17
CA GLU A 65 -22.09 -7.72 9.06
C GLU A 65 -22.45 -6.93 7.79
N ILE A 66 -21.45 -6.39 7.09
CA ILE A 66 -21.68 -5.69 5.82
C ILE A 66 -21.79 -6.74 4.71
N GLU A 67 -23.01 -6.99 4.24
CA GLU A 67 -23.21 -7.99 3.19
C GLU A 67 -22.72 -7.47 1.82
N PRO A 68 -22.18 -8.33 0.94
CA PRO A 68 -21.70 -7.91 -0.38
C PRO A 68 -22.78 -7.23 -1.24
N ALA A 69 -24.04 -7.61 -1.05
CA ALA A 69 -25.18 -7.00 -1.74
C ALA A 69 -25.44 -5.56 -1.28
N GLU A 70 -25.33 -5.29 0.02
CA GLU A 70 -25.49 -3.97 0.62
C GLU A 70 -24.35 -3.04 0.18
N LEU A 71 -23.13 -3.55 0.12
CA LEU A 71 -21.98 -2.80 -0.39
C LEU A 71 -22.18 -2.43 -1.86
N ALA A 72 -22.67 -3.35 -2.69
CA ALA A 72 -22.96 -3.08 -4.10
C ALA A 72 -24.06 -2.03 -4.28
N GLU A 73 -25.10 -2.06 -3.44
CA GLU A 73 -26.15 -1.05 -3.43
C GLU A 73 -25.63 0.33 -2.99
N ALA A 74 -24.84 0.39 -1.92
CA ALA A 74 -24.21 1.62 -1.44
C ALA A 74 -23.31 2.25 -2.51
N VAL A 75 -22.50 1.45 -3.22
CA VAL A 75 -21.67 1.93 -4.33
C VAL A 75 -22.52 2.48 -5.48
N ARG A 76 -23.61 1.80 -5.84
CA ARG A 76 -24.54 2.29 -6.88
C ARG A 76 -25.17 3.62 -6.49
N SER A 77 -25.68 3.72 -5.26
CA SER A 77 -26.28 4.95 -4.71
C SER A 77 -25.28 6.11 -4.67
N THR A 78 -24.06 5.86 -4.19
CA THR A 78 -22.99 6.87 -4.12
C THR A 78 -22.62 7.38 -5.51
N ARG A 79 -22.53 6.50 -6.51
CA ARG A 79 -22.27 6.88 -7.90
C ARG A 79 -23.42 7.68 -8.51
N ALA A 80 -24.67 7.36 -8.19
CA ALA A 80 -25.84 8.09 -8.67
C ALA A 80 -25.90 9.53 -8.11
N GLY A 81 -25.44 9.73 -6.87
CA GLY A 81 -25.36 11.05 -6.22
C GLY A 81 -24.06 11.82 -6.46
N ALA A 82 -23.08 11.22 -7.15
CA ALA A 82 -21.76 11.83 -7.32
C ALA A 82 -21.80 12.99 -8.33
N THR A 83 -21.37 14.18 -7.90
CA THR A 83 -21.16 15.31 -8.81
C THR A 83 -19.83 15.13 -9.54
N VAL A 84 -19.87 14.94 -10.86
CA VAL A 84 -18.67 14.76 -11.69
C VAL A 84 -17.97 16.09 -11.88
N VAL A 85 -16.84 16.29 -11.19
CA VAL A 85 -15.94 17.42 -11.43
C VAL A 85 -14.99 17.06 -12.57
N ARG A 86 -15.32 17.47 -13.81
CA ARG A 86 -14.49 17.21 -14.99
C ARG A 86 -13.14 17.91 -14.89
N GLY A 87 -12.05 17.14 -14.99
CA GLY A 87 -10.71 17.67 -15.30
C GLY A 87 -10.70 18.27 -16.71
N LYS A 88 -10.44 19.57 -16.81
CA LYS A 88 -10.15 20.25 -18.07
C LYS A 88 -8.79 19.76 -18.55
N HIS A 89 -8.70 19.10 -19.70
CA HIS A 89 -7.68 19.34 -20.74
C HIS A 89 -8.11 18.66 -22.04
N SER A 90 -8.82 19.42 -22.86
CA SER A 90 -8.89 19.22 -24.30
C SER A 90 -7.67 19.88 -24.93
N HIS A 91 -6.71 19.09 -25.43
CA HIS A 91 -5.85 19.54 -26.52
C HIS A 91 -5.43 18.35 -27.37
N GLY A 92 -6.29 18.01 -28.32
CA GLY A 92 -5.94 17.26 -29.52
C GLY A 92 -6.35 18.11 -30.71
N ALA A 93 -5.37 18.77 -31.32
CA ALA A 93 -5.42 19.27 -32.69
C ALA A 93 -3.97 19.22 -33.20
N ALA A 94 -3.70 18.18 -33.98
CA ALA A 94 -2.56 18.10 -34.89
C ALA A 94 -2.93 18.79 -36.20
#